data_AF-A0A3S0C6B4-F1
#
_entry.id   AF-A0A3S0C6B4-F1
#
_cell.length_a   1.000
_cell.length_b   1.000
_cell.length_c   1.000
_cell.angle_alpha   90.00
_cell.angle_beta   90.00
_cell.angle_gamma   90.00
#
_symmetry.space_group_name_H-M   'P 1'
#
loop_
_entity.id
_entity.type
_entity.pdbx_description
1 polymer ?
#
loop_
_entity_poly.entity_id
_entity_poly.type
_entity_poly.pdbx_seq_one_letter_code
_entity_poly.pdbx_strand_id
1 'polypeptide(L)'
;MNSAKIKSITFALLASGIMTGCGSGGSKVDSAPVNSQAKLSSDDLNFIFVQSFEPNAQGNNLSITGFNHSLQFGQLLNQITGGNISAVMSLDPWTQIINGYPNMSPIQSIENYAVLNGIGIYALLPTTIGNYYEPIFPSVAYYIEEIIGQTSQIGVPSSGNFVIALPSQQINQTLAQLSQNPNLSFTYTPLESNNYHQYAVLSINNVAQAQSATYNDGIISSNQYPNLQLNTNSACQESSVTFTLQGTVPPNMNRNETVYLIRHVEAHPVYSFDNGNYVCQGQWRAIGAVNKLESVIGGLPNLVYSSDPGDPYSCTNGSSFLPAESCPTYVRPSLTINPFVIKNSMPLNLVAESNFNWNNYQTMAQYFFQESQFSNQTILIAWEHDTVNSMLDYLIGTIYDQPESVALIPTWAGNDYDTIWKIQLNQNGQLTFSNTCEGISSATLPLSCPAF
;
A
#
# COMPACT_ATOMS: atom_id res chain seq x y z
N MET A 1 11.85 36.29 49.75
CA MET A 1 11.15 37.51 49.29
C MET A 1 11.88 38.06 48.07
N ASN A 2 11.35 37.82 46.88
CA ASN A 2 11.36 38.80 45.79
C ASN A 2 10.44 38.29 44.67
N SER A 3 9.35 39.01 44.49
CA SER A 3 8.30 38.82 43.49
C SER A 3 8.78 39.38 42.16
N ALA A 4 8.80 38.53 41.12
CA ALA A 4 9.00 38.96 39.74
C ALA A 4 7.62 39.19 39.09
N LYS A 5 7.45 40.42 38.59
CA LYS A 5 6.24 40.94 37.94
C LYS A 5 6.03 40.30 36.56
N ILE A 6 4.86 39.72 36.35
CA ILE A 6 4.33 39.31 35.05
C ILE A 6 3.84 40.57 34.32
N LYS A 7 4.40 40.87 33.14
CA LYS A 7 3.85 41.88 32.22
C LYS A 7 3.02 41.17 31.17
N SER A 8 1.72 41.42 31.21
CA SER A 8 0.75 41.11 30.16
C SER A 8 1.01 42.04 28.97
N ILE A 9 1.13 41.48 27.75
CA ILE A 9 1.13 42.26 26.51
C ILE A 9 -0.03 41.76 25.66
N THR A 10 -1.04 42.62 25.58
CA THR A 10 -2.21 42.54 24.72
C THR A 10 -1.79 42.82 23.27
N PHE A 11 -2.07 41.92 22.34
CA PHE A 11 -1.88 42.18 20.91
C PHE A 11 -3.22 42.52 20.26
N ALA A 12 -3.32 43.75 19.77
CA ALA A 12 -4.49 44.29 19.10
C ALA A 12 -4.55 43.82 17.64
N LEU A 13 -5.74 43.41 17.20
CA LEU A 13 -6.06 43.21 15.79
C LEU A 13 -5.98 44.56 15.06
N LEU A 14 -5.25 44.60 13.94
CA LEU A 14 -5.43 45.62 12.90
C LEU A 14 -5.76 44.91 11.58
N ALA A 15 -6.98 45.13 11.12
CA ALA A 15 -7.40 44.85 9.75
C ALA A 15 -7.24 46.14 8.92
N SER A 16 -6.67 46.03 7.71
CA SER A 16 -7.14 46.66 6.46
C SER A 16 -6.04 46.68 5.39
N GLY A 17 -6.45 46.41 4.13
CA GLY A 17 -6.00 47.23 2.99
C GLY A 17 -5.04 46.60 1.97
N ILE A 18 -5.64 45.84 1.04
CA ILE A 18 -5.38 45.74 -0.41
C ILE A 18 -4.17 46.52 -0.97
N MET A 19 -3.27 45.79 -1.66
CA MET A 19 -2.48 46.30 -2.79
C MET A 19 -2.43 45.25 -3.91
N THR A 20 -2.88 45.67 -5.09
CA THR A 20 -2.78 45.00 -6.39
C THR A 20 -1.34 44.91 -6.87
N GLY A 21 -0.94 43.77 -7.43
CA GLY A 21 0.31 43.59 -8.17
C GLY A 21 0.19 42.49 -9.22
N CYS A 22 0.31 42.86 -10.49
CA CYS A 22 0.36 41.95 -11.64
C CYS A 22 1.63 41.10 -11.63
N GLY A 23 1.51 39.81 -11.96
CA GLY A 23 2.64 38.90 -12.14
C GLY A 23 2.25 37.63 -12.89
N SER A 24 2.54 37.63 -14.19
CA SER A 24 2.80 36.50 -15.12
C SER A 24 2.43 35.06 -14.71
N GLY A 25 1.42 34.54 -15.41
CA GLY A 25 1.33 33.20 -16.02
C GLY A 25 2.14 32.04 -15.42
N GLY A 26 1.54 31.35 -14.45
CA GLY A 26 1.80 29.95 -14.16
C GLY A 26 0.45 29.28 -13.95
N SER A 27 0.12 28.29 -14.79
CA SER A 27 -1.13 27.54 -14.68
C SER A 27 -1.19 26.84 -13.33
N LYS A 28 -1.95 27.43 -12.40
CA LYS A 28 -2.49 26.68 -11.27
C LYS A 28 -3.51 25.72 -11.86
N VAL A 29 -3.29 24.43 -11.68
CA VAL A 29 -4.36 23.44 -11.78
C VAL A 29 -5.22 23.70 -10.55
N ASP A 30 -6.29 24.47 -10.72
CA ASP A 30 -7.33 24.58 -9.70
C ASP A 30 -7.97 23.19 -9.59
N SER A 31 -7.72 22.49 -8.48
CA SER A 31 -8.45 21.28 -8.12
C SER A 31 -9.92 21.65 -7.99
N ALA A 32 -10.74 21.18 -8.95
CA ALA A 32 -12.18 21.33 -8.85
C ALA A 32 -12.65 20.65 -7.56
N PRO A 33 -13.52 21.27 -6.74
CA PRO A 33 -14.01 20.63 -5.54
C PRO A 33 -14.80 19.38 -5.94
N VAL A 34 -14.36 18.22 -5.45
CA VAL A 34 -15.19 17.01 -5.38
C VAL A 34 -16.51 17.44 -4.73
N ASN A 35 -17.65 17.18 -5.38
CA ASN A 35 -18.96 17.61 -4.89
C ASN A 35 -19.08 17.30 -3.41
N SER A 36 -19.31 18.33 -2.58
CA SER A 36 -19.22 18.18 -1.12
C SER A 36 -20.33 17.26 -0.61
N GLN A 37 -20.02 15.98 -0.48
CA GLN A 37 -20.94 15.00 0.04
C GLN A 37 -21.06 15.19 1.56
N ALA A 38 -22.27 15.02 2.07
CA ALA A 38 -22.52 15.19 3.50
C ALA A 38 -21.71 14.17 4.32
N LYS A 39 -21.19 14.62 5.47
CA LYS A 39 -20.51 13.74 6.42
C LYS A 39 -21.50 12.68 6.93
N LEU A 40 -21.02 11.45 7.07
CA LEU A 40 -21.77 10.36 7.68
C LEU A 40 -22.01 10.64 9.18
N SER A 41 -23.13 10.12 9.70
CA SER A 41 -23.46 10.23 11.12
C SER A 41 -22.36 9.59 11.97
N SER A 42 -21.88 10.31 12.99
CA SER A 42 -20.94 9.76 13.97
C SER A 42 -21.59 8.83 14.99
N ASP A 43 -22.92 8.81 15.03
CA ASP A 43 -23.72 8.02 15.97
C ASP A 43 -24.09 6.64 15.39
N ASP A 44 -23.74 6.40 14.13
CA ASP A 44 -24.11 5.19 13.39
C ASP A 44 -22.88 4.27 13.21
N LEU A 45 -23.14 2.97 13.03
CA LEU A 45 -22.20 2.06 12.38
C LEU A 45 -22.33 2.25 10.87
N ASN A 46 -21.28 2.76 10.23
CA ASN A 46 -21.26 2.96 8.79
C ASN A 46 -20.31 1.94 8.16
N PHE A 47 -20.83 1.13 7.24
CA PHE A 47 -20.05 0.30 6.34
C PHE A 47 -20.00 0.96 4.95
N ILE A 48 -18.82 1.43 4.56
CA ILE A 48 -18.57 2.10 3.29
C ILE A 48 -17.90 1.09 2.36
N PHE A 49 -18.65 0.65 1.35
CA PHE A 49 -18.18 -0.29 0.34
C PHE A 49 -17.56 0.46 -0.84
N VAL A 50 -16.26 0.30 -0.99
CA VAL A 50 -15.46 0.91 -2.05
C VAL A 50 -15.22 -0.15 -3.12
N GLN A 51 -15.67 0.11 -4.34
CA GLN A 51 -15.43 -0.85 -5.41
C GLN A 51 -13.97 -0.80 -5.87
N SER A 52 -13.47 -1.92 -6.40
CA SER A 52 -12.26 -1.89 -7.23
C SER A 52 -12.45 -0.89 -8.37
N PHE A 53 -11.55 0.10 -8.47
CA PHE A 53 -11.56 1.06 -9.56
C PHE A 53 -11.07 0.44 -10.88
N GLU A 54 -11.04 1.25 -11.94
CA GLU A 54 -10.72 0.81 -13.29
C GLU A 54 -9.42 -0.03 -13.33
N PRO A 55 -9.49 -1.31 -13.72
CA PRO A 55 -8.33 -2.19 -13.77
C PRO A 55 -7.52 -1.97 -15.05
N ASN A 56 -6.24 -2.32 -14.99
CA ASN A 56 -5.39 -2.46 -16.17
C ASN A 56 -5.80 -3.71 -16.96
N ALA A 57 -5.94 -3.59 -18.29
CA ALA A 57 -6.36 -4.70 -19.13
C ALA A 57 -5.32 -5.83 -19.25
N GLN A 58 -4.04 -5.53 -19.04
CA GLN A 58 -2.89 -6.43 -19.22
C GLN A 58 -2.32 -6.99 -17.90
N GLY A 59 -2.84 -6.59 -16.74
CA GLY A 59 -2.30 -7.00 -15.44
C GLY A 59 -3.37 -7.26 -14.39
N ASN A 60 -2.96 -7.16 -13.12
CA ASN A 60 -3.78 -7.31 -11.91
C ASN A 60 -3.97 -6.02 -11.11
N ASN A 61 -3.40 -4.92 -11.60
CA ASN A 61 -3.36 -3.63 -10.94
C ASN A 61 -4.42 -2.68 -11.52
N LEU A 62 -4.63 -1.54 -10.89
CA LEU A 62 -5.40 -0.44 -11.46
C LEU A 62 -4.78 0.07 -12.76
N SER A 63 -5.61 0.64 -13.64
CA SER A 63 -5.14 1.49 -14.73
C SER A 63 -4.64 2.82 -14.17
N ILE A 64 -4.03 3.68 -15.01
CA ILE A 64 -3.71 5.06 -14.61
C ILE A 64 -5.00 5.81 -14.21
N THR A 65 -6.11 5.55 -14.90
CA THR A 65 -7.41 6.13 -14.55
C THR A 65 -7.86 5.69 -13.17
N GLY A 66 -7.84 4.38 -12.91
CA GLY A 66 -8.21 3.82 -11.60
C GLY A 66 -7.31 4.32 -10.47
N PHE A 67 -6.02 4.51 -10.75
CA PHE A 67 -5.07 5.04 -9.78
C PHE A 67 -5.33 6.51 -9.44
N ASN A 68 -5.56 7.38 -10.44
CA ASN A 68 -5.97 8.77 -10.19
C ASN A 68 -7.29 8.86 -9.44
N HIS A 69 -8.20 7.92 -9.73
CA HIS A 69 -9.46 7.81 -9.02
C HIS A 69 -9.23 7.46 -7.55
N SER A 70 -8.39 6.46 -7.23
CA SER A 70 -8.13 6.07 -5.85
C SER A 70 -7.47 7.18 -5.03
N LEU A 71 -6.62 8.01 -5.64
CA LEU A 71 -6.01 9.18 -5.01
C LEU A 71 -7.04 10.24 -4.60
N GLN A 72 -7.96 10.59 -5.51
CA GLN A 72 -9.03 11.55 -5.24
C GLN A 72 -10.10 10.98 -4.30
N PHE A 73 -10.43 9.70 -4.47
CA PHE A 73 -11.43 9.01 -3.65
C PHE A 73 -10.99 8.89 -2.19
N GLY A 74 -9.69 8.73 -1.93
CA GLY A 74 -9.16 8.79 -0.57
C GLY A 74 -9.46 10.12 0.14
N GLN A 75 -9.44 11.25 -0.59
CA GLN A 75 -9.80 12.55 -0.03
C GLN A 75 -11.31 12.68 0.22
N LEU A 76 -12.13 12.18 -0.72
CA LEU A 76 -13.59 12.11 -0.56
C LEU A 76 -13.96 11.27 0.67
N LEU A 77 -13.35 10.09 0.83
CA LEU A 77 -13.56 9.24 1.99
C LEU A 77 -13.22 9.98 3.29
N ASN A 78 -12.08 10.67 3.32
CA ASN A 78 -11.67 11.45 4.50
C ASN A 78 -12.67 12.57 4.84
N GLN A 79 -13.27 13.20 3.83
CA GLN A 79 -14.33 14.18 4.02
C GLN A 79 -15.61 13.54 4.61
N ILE A 80 -16.10 12.43 4.04
CA ILE A 80 -17.37 11.83 4.47
C ILE A 80 -17.27 11.11 5.82
N THR A 81 -16.11 10.53 6.16
CA THR A 81 -15.89 9.92 7.47
C THR A 81 -15.47 10.96 8.52
N GLY A 82 -14.93 12.10 8.07
CA GLY A 82 -14.37 13.15 8.89
C GLY A 82 -13.26 12.64 9.83
N GLY A 83 -12.45 11.71 9.34
CA GLY A 83 -11.30 11.12 10.03
C GLY A 83 -11.63 10.14 11.16
N ASN A 84 -12.90 9.88 11.47
CA ASN A 84 -13.28 8.86 12.44
C ASN A 84 -13.30 7.50 11.75
N ILE A 85 -12.37 6.59 12.06
CA ILE A 85 -12.21 5.32 11.31
C ILE A 85 -12.01 4.18 12.29
N SER A 86 -12.82 3.14 12.14
CA SER A 86 -12.78 1.95 12.99
C SER A 86 -11.92 0.83 12.39
N ALA A 87 -12.00 0.65 11.07
CA ALA A 87 -11.14 -0.25 10.32
C ALA A 87 -11.15 0.08 8.82
N VAL A 88 -10.03 -0.22 8.14
CA VAL A 88 -9.92 -0.26 6.68
C VAL A 88 -9.64 -1.69 6.28
N MET A 89 -10.41 -2.20 5.35
CA MET A 89 -10.43 -3.61 5.00
C MET A 89 -10.42 -3.79 3.49
N SER A 90 -9.79 -4.84 3.01
CA SER A 90 -9.72 -5.18 1.60
C SER A 90 -9.92 -6.68 1.39
N LEU A 91 -10.40 -7.03 0.19
CA LEU A 91 -10.23 -8.38 -0.32
C LEU A 91 -8.72 -8.73 -0.38
N ASP A 92 -8.37 -9.94 0.05
CA ASP A 92 -7.04 -10.52 -0.13
C ASP A 92 -6.77 -10.78 -1.63
N PRO A 93 -5.60 -10.39 -2.18
CA PRO A 93 -5.33 -10.52 -3.59
C PRO A 93 -5.47 -11.93 -4.16
N TRP A 94 -5.11 -12.97 -3.40
CA TRP A 94 -5.12 -14.36 -3.89
C TRP A 94 -6.50 -14.99 -3.94
N THR A 95 -7.49 -14.37 -3.31
CA THR A 95 -8.89 -14.83 -3.39
C THR A 95 -9.48 -14.68 -4.80
N GLN A 96 -8.86 -13.88 -5.66
CA GLN A 96 -9.28 -13.70 -7.05
C GLN A 96 -8.08 -13.60 -7.99
N ILE A 97 -8.03 -14.46 -9.01
CA ILE A 97 -7.02 -14.40 -10.06
C ILE A 97 -7.56 -13.65 -11.28
N ILE A 98 -6.84 -12.59 -11.69
CA ILE A 98 -7.13 -11.76 -12.86
C ILE A 98 -5.93 -11.81 -13.80
N ASN A 99 -6.17 -12.15 -15.07
CA ASN A 99 -5.12 -12.26 -16.09
C ASN A 99 -3.94 -13.18 -15.70
N GLY A 100 -4.18 -14.17 -14.84
CA GLY A 100 -3.15 -15.09 -14.34
C GLY A 100 -2.38 -14.59 -13.10
N TYR A 101 -2.78 -13.47 -12.51
CA TYR A 101 -2.14 -12.86 -11.34
C TYR A 101 -3.15 -12.60 -10.20
N PRO A 102 -2.72 -12.57 -8.93
CA PRO A 102 -3.59 -12.21 -7.80
C PRO A 102 -4.13 -10.79 -7.92
N ASN A 103 -5.41 -10.56 -7.61
CA ASN A 103 -6.08 -9.28 -7.85
C ASN A 103 -5.68 -8.19 -6.84
N MET A 104 -4.86 -7.24 -7.28
CA MET A 104 -4.45 -6.12 -6.44
C MET A 104 -5.45 -4.95 -6.45
N SER A 105 -6.42 -4.93 -7.36
CA SER A 105 -7.30 -3.78 -7.56
C SER A 105 -8.06 -3.34 -6.28
N PRO A 106 -8.61 -4.24 -5.44
CA PRO A 106 -9.27 -3.85 -4.20
C PRO A 106 -8.36 -3.08 -3.25
N ILE A 107 -7.16 -3.59 -2.97
CA ILE A 107 -6.26 -2.97 -2.00
C ILE A 107 -5.72 -1.63 -2.51
N GLN A 108 -5.42 -1.54 -3.80
CA GLN A 108 -4.96 -0.32 -4.47
C GLN A 108 -6.04 0.76 -4.54
N SER A 109 -7.32 0.37 -4.48
CA SER A 109 -8.44 1.32 -4.48
C SER A 109 -8.59 2.04 -3.15
N ILE A 110 -8.09 1.47 -2.04
CA ILE A 110 -8.25 2.02 -0.69
C ILE A 110 -6.95 2.43 0.01
N GLU A 111 -5.81 1.97 -0.48
CA GLU A 111 -4.48 2.32 0.01
C GLU A 111 -4.31 3.80 0.31
N ASN A 112 -4.68 4.68 -0.62
CA ASN A 112 -4.46 6.11 -0.48
C ASN A 112 -5.23 6.71 0.72
N TYR A 113 -6.42 6.17 1.01
CA TYR A 113 -7.18 6.54 2.19
C TYR A 113 -6.52 6.04 3.48
N ALA A 114 -6.02 4.81 3.47
CA ALA A 114 -5.33 4.20 4.61
C ALA A 114 -4.07 4.98 4.98
N VAL A 115 -3.25 5.35 3.98
CA VAL A 115 -2.04 6.17 4.16
C VAL A 115 -2.37 7.57 4.67
N LEU A 116 -3.40 8.22 4.11
CA LEU A 116 -3.84 9.56 4.53
C LEU A 116 -4.23 9.62 6.00
N ASN A 117 -4.71 8.51 6.56
CA ASN A 117 -5.16 8.42 7.96
C ASN A 117 -4.18 7.70 8.87
N GLY A 118 -3.06 7.18 8.36
CA GLY A 118 -2.10 6.39 9.14
C GLY A 118 -2.73 5.11 9.71
N ILE A 119 -3.51 4.38 8.91
CA ILE A 119 -4.22 3.17 9.33
C ILE A 119 -3.75 1.98 8.50
N GLY A 120 -3.61 0.81 9.15
CA GLY A 120 -3.29 -0.45 8.48
C GLY A 120 -4.51 -1.00 7.73
N ILE A 121 -4.27 -1.88 6.76
CA ILE A 121 -5.35 -2.56 6.03
C ILE A 121 -5.50 -3.97 6.59
N TYR A 122 -6.73 -4.42 6.79
CA TYR A 122 -7.04 -5.79 7.21
C TYR A 122 -7.61 -6.59 6.03
N ALA A 123 -7.18 -7.84 5.86
CA ALA A 123 -7.76 -8.75 4.87
C ALA A 123 -9.10 -9.33 5.36
N LEU A 124 -10.11 -9.37 4.49
CA LEU A 124 -11.46 -9.85 4.83
C LEU A 124 -11.68 -11.35 4.67
N LEU A 125 -10.97 -11.98 3.74
CA LEU A 125 -11.15 -13.38 3.41
C LEU A 125 -9.77 -14.04 3.37
N PRO A 126 -9.51 -15.06 4.18
CA PRO A 126 -8.25 -15.78 4.12
C PRO A 126 -8.20 -16.69 2.89
N THR A 127 -7.01 -16.82 2.33
CA THR A 127 -6.60 -18.01 1.59
C THR A 127 -6.33 -19.16 2.55
N THR A 128 -6.85 -20.34 2.25
CA THR A 128 -6.33 -21.56 2.85
C THR A 128 -4.91 -21.77 2.31
N ILE A 129 -3.87 -21.63 3.14
CA ILE A 129 -2.51 -22.00 2.78
C ILE A 129 -1.93 -22.91 3.88
N GLY A 130 -2.02 -24.23 3.65
CA GLY A 130 -1.47 -25.25 4.57
C GLY A 130 -2.42 -25.66 5.71
N ASN A 131 -1.95 -26.58 6.58
CA ASN A 131 -2.74 -27.27 7.62
C ASN A 131 -3.05 -26.40 8.87
N TYR A 132 -2.97 -25.07 8.78
CA TYR A 132 -3.35 -24.19 9.88
C TYR A 132 -4.14 -22.98 9.36
N TYR A 133 -5.32 -22.80 9.95
CA TYR A 133 -6.32 -21.75 9.79
C TYR A 133 -7.35 -21.92 8.64
N GLU A 134 -8.51 -22.47 9.03
CA GLU A 134 -9.81 -22.39 8.35
C GLU A 134 -10.17 -20.93 8.02
N PRO A 135 -11.08 -20.69 7.05
CA PRO A 135 -11.58 -19.34 6.84
C PRO A 135 -12.14 -18.77 8.14
N ILE A 136 -11.54 -17.67 8.63
CA ILE A 136 -11.99 -17.01 9.86
C ILE A 136 -13.48 -16.63 9.71
N PHE A 137 -13.93 -16.33 8.47
CA PHE A 137 -15.32 -16.02 8.16
C PHE A 137 -15.79 -16.60 6.80
N PRO A 138 -17.02 -17.14 6.70
CA PRO A 138 -17.55 -17.75 5.49
C PRO A 138 -17.93 -16.75 4.39
N SER A 139 -18.12 -15.47 4.72
CA SER A 139 -18.34 -14.38 3.75
C SER A 139 -18.09 -13.00 4.39
N VAL A 140 -17.96 -11.97 3.56
CA VAL A 140 -17.87 -10.57 4.05
C VAL A 140 -19.16 -10.16 4.78
N ALA A 141 -20.32 -10.64 4.34
CA ALA A 141 -21.59 -10.36 5.02
C ALA A 141 -21.58 -10.94 6.44
N TYR A 142 -21.12 -12.17 6.61
CA TYR A 142 -20.98 -12.79 7.92
C TYR A 142 -20.05 -11.96 8.83
N TYR A 143 -18.93 -11.48 8.30
CA TYR A 143 -18.01 -10.63 9.06
C TYR A 143 -18.67 -9.33 9.55
N ILE A 144 -19.46 -8.68 8.69
CA ILE A 144 -20.23 -7.48 9.05
C ILE A 144 -21.27 -7.81 10.13
N GLU A 145 -21.95 -8.95 10.04
CA GLU A 145 -22.91 -9.41 11.05
C GLU A 145 -22.25 -9.64 12.42
N GLU A 146 -21.04 -10.19 12.46
CA GLU A 146 -20.25 -10.34 13.69
C GLU A 146 -19.91 -8.98 14.30
N ILE A 147 -19.49 -7.99 13.50
CA ILE A 147 -19.24 -6.62 13.98
C ILE A 147 -20.53 -6.03 14.58
N ILE A 148 -21.67 -6.16 13.90
CA ILE A 148 -22.97 -5.68 14.38
C ILE A 148 -23.36 -6.38 15.69
N GLY A 149 -23.13 -7.69 15.82
CA GLY A 149 -23.43 -8.45 17.04
C GLY A 149 -22.58 -8.02 18.24
N GLN A 150 -21.33 -7.65 18.00
CA GLN A 150 -20.38 -7.27 19.06
C GLN A 150 -20.66 -5.89 19.69
N THR A 151 -21.40 -4.99 19.03
CA THR A 151 -21.65 -3.64 19.56
C THR A 151 -22.49 -3.60 20.84
N SER A 152 -23.07 -4.74 21.24
CA SER A 152 -23.75 -4.92 22.52
C SER A 152 -22.80 -5.24 23.69
N GLN A 153 -21.54 -5.58 23.41
CA GLN A 153 -20.55 -5.95 24.41
C GLN A 153 -19.97 -4.71 25.12
N ILE A 154 -19.70 -4.86 26.42
CA ILE A 154 -19.11 -3.80 27.23
C ILE A 154 -17.71 -3.48 26.71
N GLY A 155 -17.46 -2.21 26.40
CA GLY A 155 -16.15 -1.73 25.93
C GLY A 155 -15.97 -1.77 24.42
N VAL A 156 -16.92 -2.31 23.66
CA VAL A 156 -16.97 -2.20 22.20
C VAL A 156 -17.75 -0.92 21.83
N PRO A 157 -17.21 -0.03 20.98
CA PRO A 157 -17.95 1.16 20.58
C PRO A 157 -19.22 0.78 19.78
N SER A 158 -20.28 1.57 19.92
CA SER A 158 -21.56 1.31 19.25
C SER A 158 -21.71 2.04 17.90
N SER A 159 -20.71 2.83 17.51
CA SER A 159 -20.67 3.59 16.26
C SER A 159 -19.25 3.62 15.70
N GLY A 160 -19.10 3.83 14.40
CA GLY A 160 -17.82 3.72 13.73
C GLY A 160 -17.91 3.68 12.21
N ASN A 161 -16.81 4.01 11.53
CA ASN A 161 -16.71 3.91 10.06
C ASN A 161 -15.79 2.75 9.66
N PHE A 162 -16.35 1.79 8.95
CA PHE A 162 -15.67 0.62 8.39
C PHE A 162 -15.60 0.81 6.88
N VAL A 163 -14.39 0.90 6.33
CA VAL A 163 -14.21 1.04 4.88
C VAL A 163 -13.77 -0.29 4.31
N ILE A 164 -14.51 -0.81 3.33
CA ILE A 164 -14.38 -2.16 2.80
C ILE A 164 -14.17 -2.08 1.29
N ALA A 165 -12.99 -2.46 0.81
CA ALA A 165 -12.64 -2.48 -0.59
C ALA A 165 -12.84 -3.87 -1.22
N LEU A 166 -13.70 -3.96 -2.23
CA LEU A 166 -14.10 -5.22 -2.89
C LEU A 166 -14.42 -4.99 -4.37
N PRO A 167 -14.36 -6.00 -5.25
CA PRO A 167 -14.99 -5.94 -6.57
C PRO A 167 -16.49 -5.64 -6.47
N SER A 168 -17.05 -4.87 -7.41
CA SER A 168 -18.47 -4.45 -7.39
C SER A 168 -19.46 -5.63 -7.32
N GLN A 169 -19.14 -6.75 -7.98
CA GLN A 169 -19.94 -7.97 -7.88
C GLN A 169 -20.00 -8.52 -6.45
N GLN A 170 -18.87 -8.51 -5.72
CA GLN A 170 -18.82 -8.97 -4.33
C GLN A 170 -19.52 -7.98 -3.38
N ILE A 171 -19.47 -6.67 -3.65
CA ILE A 171 -20.26 -5.67 -2.93
C ILE A 171 -21.75 -5.98 -3.08
N ASN A 172 -22.22 -6.18 -4.31
CA ASN A 172 -23.62 -6.51 -4.58
C ASN A 172 -24.04 -7.83 -3.92
N GLN A 173 -23.19 -8.85 -3.93
CA GLN A 173 -23.43 -10.11 -3.22
C GLN A 173 -23.51 -9.91 -1.70
N THR A 174 -22.61 -9.10 -1.13
CA THR A 174 -22.57 -8.80 0.31
C THR A 174 -23.84 -8.06 0.74
N LEU A 175 -24.24 -7.01 0.02
CA LEU A 175 -25.48 -6.27 0.30
C LEU A 175 -26.72 -7.15 0.13
N ALA A 176 -26.74 -8.02 -0.88
CA ALA A 176 -27.81 -8.99 -1.08
C ALA A 176 -27.94 -9.97 0.09
N GLN A 177 -26.82 -10.53 0.57
CA GLN A 177 -26.80 -11.43 1.72
C GLN A 177 -27.27 -10.71 3.00
N LEU A 178 -26.73 -9.53 3.30
CA LEU A 178 -27.13 -8.73 4.47
C LEU A 178 -28.62 -8.38 4.45
N SER A 179 -29.17 -8.07 3.27
CA SER A 179 -30.61 -7.74 3.13
C SER A 179 -31.56 -8.92 3.40
N GLN A 180 -31.02 -10.14 3.44
CA GLN A 180 -31.78 -11.35 3.79
C GLN A 180 -31.73 -11.66 5.29
N ASN A 181 -30.92 -10.94 6.07
CA ASN A 181 -30.83 -11.12 7.51
C ASN A 181 -32.14 -10.61 8.17
N PRO A 182 -32.88 -11.46 8.89
CA PRO A 182 -34.16 -11.07 9.49
C PRO A 182 -34.03 -10.01 10.60
N ASN A 183 -32.82 -9.81 11.14
CA ASN A 183 -32.54 -8.83 12.18
C ASN A 183 -32.05 -7.48 11.62
N LEU A 184 -31.83 -7.37 10.30
CA LEU A 184 -31.32 -6.16 9.65
C LEU A 184 -32.23 -5.76 8.48
N SER A 185 -33.07 -4.75 8.69
CA SER A 185 -34.03 -4.31 7.66
C SER A 185 -33.51 -3.08 6.91
N PHE A 186 -33.23 -3.24 5.61
CA PHE A 186 -32.91 -2.16 4.69
C PHE A 186 -33.19 -2.57 3.24
N THR A 187 -33.21 -1.59 2.34
CA THR A 187 -33.20 -1.79 0.89
C THR A 187 -31.90 -1.23 0.32
N TYR A 188 -31.41 -1.80 -0.78
CA TYR A 188 -30.20 -1.31 -1.43
C TYR A 188 -30.39 -1.20 -2.95
N THR A 189 -29.56 -0.37 -3.58
CA THR A 189 -29.43 -0.29 -5.04
C THR A 189 -28.09 -0.92 -5.43
N PRO A 190 -28.05 -1.99 -6.24
CA PRO A 190 -26.79 -2.59 -6.67
C PRO A 190 -25.91 -1.58 -7.41
N LEU A 191 -24.59 -1.70 -7.26
CA LEU A 191 -23.62 -1.01 -8.11
C LEU A 191 -23.75 -1.52 -9.54
N GLU A 192 -23.67 -0.60 -10.49
CA GLU A 192 -23.73 -0.88 -11.92
C GLU A 192 -22.42 -1.53 -12.40
N SER A 193 -22.53 -2.50 -13.30
CA SER A 193 -21.35 -3.12 -13.92
C SER A 193 -20.57 -2.09 -14.75
N ASN A 194 -19.24 -2.08 -14.59
CA ASN A 194 -18.31 -1.17 -15.26
C ASN A 194 -18.52 0.33 -14.97
N ASN A 195 -19.30 0.69 -13.95
CA ASN A 195 -19.37 2.06 -13.46
C ASN A 195 -18.48 2.21 -12.23
N TYR A 196 -17.21 2.55 -12.43
CA TYR A 196 -16.21 2.68 -11.36
C TYR A 196 -16.43 3.88 -10.43
N HIS A 197 -17.35 4.79 -10.77
CA HIS A 197 -17.65 6.01 -10.03
C HIS A 197 -18.70 5.83 -8.93
N GLN A 198 -19.05 4.59 -8.61
CA GLN A 198 -20.04 4.27 -7.59
C GLN A 198 -19.42 3.71 -6.32
N TYR A 199 -20.06 3.98 -5.20
CA TYR A 199 -19.77 3.32 -3.94
C TYR A 199 -21.05 3.21 -3.13
N ALA A 200 -21.10 2.28 -2.19
CA ALA A 200 -22.28 2.09 -1.34
C ALA A 200 -21.96 2.39 0.12
N VAL A 201 -22.96 2.89 0.84
CA VAL A 201 -22.91 3.03 2.30
C VAL A 201 -24.09 2.27 2.89
N LEU A 202 -23.84 1.54 3.97
CA LEU A 202 -24.84 0.99 4.87
C LEU A 202 -24.63 1.63 6.25
N SER A 203 -25.59 2.44 6.69
CA SER A 203 -25.58 3.11 7.98
C SER A 203 -26.60 2.46 8.91
N ILE A 204 -26.17 2.12 10.13
CA ILE A 204 -26.96 1.40 11.13
C ILE A 204 -26.90 2.18 12.44
N ASN A 205 -27.96 2.95 12.71
CA ASN A 205 -28.20 3.53 14.03
C ASN A 205 -28.98 2.54 14.92
N ASN A 206 -29.97 1.89 14.31
CA ASN A 206 -30.79 0.84 14.88
C ASN A 206 -30.96 -0.24 13.81
N VAL A 207 -30.72 -1.50 14.16
CA VAL A 207 -30.82 -2.64 13.23
C VAL A 207 -32.21 -2.77 12.59
N ALA A 208 -33.26 -2.25 13.25
CA ALA A 208 -34.62 -2.18 12.70
C ALA A 208 -34.83 -1.05 11.68
N GLN A 209 -33.88 -0.12 11.55
CA GLN A 209 -33.95 1.08 10.69
C GLN A 209 -32.60 1.35 10.00
N ALA A 210 -31.95 0.31 9.49
CA ALA A 210 -30.73 0.49 8.71
C ALA A 210 -31.04 1.16 7.37
N GLN A 211 -30.11 1.99 6.90
CA GLN A 211 -30.25 2.72 5.64
C GLN A 211 -29.08 2.38 4.73
N SER A 212 -29.38 2.04 3.48
CA SER A 212 -28.34 1.88 2.47
C SER A 212 -28.60 2.79 1.28
N ALA A 213 -27.51 3.33 0.73
CA ALA A 213 -27.54 4.16 -0.45
C ALA A 213 -26.29 3.91 -1.30
N THR A 214 -26.48 4.03 -2.62
CA THR A 214 -25.41 4.00 -3.61
C THR A 214 -25.23 5.42 -4.13
N TYR A 215 -23.98 5.85 -4.16
CA TYR A 215 -23.60 7.21 -4.51
C TYR A 215 -22.71 7.20 -5.73
N ASN A 216 -22.82 8.25 -6.55
CA ASN A 216 -21.78 8.60 -7.52
C ASN A 216 -20.79 9.55 -6.83
N ASP A 217 -19.50 9.29 -6.94
CA ASP A 217 -18.46 10.10 -6.29
C ASP A 217 -18.22 11.46 -6.97
N GLY A 218 -18.63 11.61 -8.24
CA GLY A 218 -18.43 12.84 -9.01
C GLY A 218 -16.96 13.15 -9.33
N ILE A 219 -16.05 12.18 -9.16
CA ILE A 219 -14.64 12.31 -9.48
C ILE A 219 -14.45 12.32 -10.99
N ILE A 220 -13.61 13.23 -11.48
CA ILE A 220 -13.30 13.34 -12.91
C ILE A 220 -12.17 12.36 -13.24
N SER A 221 -12.42 11.45 -14.17
CA SER A 221 -11.44 10.48 -14.64
C SER A 221 -10.25 11.17 -15.32
N SER A 222 -9.02 10.71 -15.03
CA SER A 222 -7.80 11.19 -15.67
C SER A 222 -6.90 10.02 -16.04
N ASN A 223 -6.48 9.93 -17.30
CA ASN A 223 -5.53 8.93 -17.77
C ASN A 223 -4.07 9.43 -17.75
N GLN A 224 -3.81 10.57 -17.12
CA GLN A 224 -2.47 11.13 -16.98
C GLN A 224 -1.86 10.68 -15.66
N TYR A 225 -0.70 10.03 -15.70
CA TYR A 225 -0.04 9.60 -14.47
C TYR A 225 0.28 10.81 -13.57
N PRO A 226 0.10 10.72 -12.23
CA PRO A 226 0.34 11.83 -11.33
C PRO A 226 1.74 12.42 -11.48
N ASN A 227 1.82 13.73 -11.71
CA ASN A 227 3.09 14.41 -11.91
C ASN A 227 3.60 15.01 -10.59
N LEU A 228 4.17 14.17 -9.73
CA LEU A 228 4.85 14.63 -8.51
C LEU A 228 6.31 14.97 -8.81
N GLN A 229 6.70 16.21 -8.51
CA GLN A 229 8.07 16.68 -8.71
C GLN A 229 8.92 16.40 -7.46
N LEU A 230 9.91 15.52 -7.59
CA LEU A 230 10.87 15.19 -6.53
C LEU A 230 12.26 15.74 -6.86
N ASN A 231 13.02 16.12 -5.84
CA ASN A 231 14.44 16.40 -6.01
C ASN A 231 15.22 15.08 -6.02
N THR A 232 15.80 14.73 -7.17
CA THR A 232 16.50 13.45 -7.43
C THR A 232 18.02 13.59 -7.53
N ASN A 233 18.57 14.73 -7.05
CA ASN A 233 20.00 15.06 -7.10
C ASN A 233 20.68 14.97 -5.73
N SER A 234 20.04 14.33 -4.75
CA SER A 234 20.63 14.09 -3.44
C SER A 234 21.74 13.04 -3.57
N ALA A 235 22.76 13.13 -2.73
CA ALA A 235 23.76 12.07 -2.62
C ALA A 235 23.12 10.80 -2.04
N CYS A 236 23.55 9.64 -2.51
CA CYS A 236 23.15 8.37 -1.92
C CYS A 236 23.56 8.31 -0.45
N GLN A 237 22.67 7.79 0.39
CA GLN A 237 22.96 7.59 1.81
C GLN A 237 24.00 6.48 2.01
N GLU A 238 23.86 5.38 1.28
CA GLU A 238 24.84 4.31 1.23
C GLU A 238 25.99 4.67 0.27
N SER A 239 27.23 4.36 0.67
CA SER A 239 28.39 4.53 -0.22
C SER A 239 28.35 3.48 -1.34
N SER A 240 28.73 3.88 -2.56
CA SER A 240 28.75 2.94 -3.67
C SER A 240 29.85 1.90 -3.49
N VAL A 241 29.46 0.64 -3.62
CA VAL A 241 30.26 -0.58 -3.54
C VAL A 241 29.97 -1.39 -4.79
N THR A 242 31.00 -2.05 -5.33
CA THR A 242 30.84 -3.05 -6.38
C THR A 242 31.88 -4.13 -6.18
N PHE A 243 31.45 -5.39 -6.17
CA PHE A 243 32.35 -6.53 -6.10
C PHE A 243 31.78 -7.73 -6.84
N THR A 244 32.68 -8.59 -7.34
CA THR A 244 32.34 -9.84 -8.02
C THR A 244 32.90 -10.99 -7.20
N LEU A 245 32.06 -11.97 -6.87
CA LEU A 245 32.48 -13.17 -6.15
C LEU A 245 33.47 -13.96 -7.00
N GLN A 246 34.54 -14.42 -6.37
CA GLN A 246 35.60 -15.21 -7.02
C GLN A 246 35.44 -16.69 -6.67
N GLY A 247 35.92 -17.60 -7.51
CA GLY A 247 35.89 -19.04 -7.21
C GLY A 247 34.75 -19.80 -7.90
N THR A 248 34.39 -20.95 -7.34
CA THR A 248 33.46 -21.91 -7.96
C THR A 248 32.02 -21.41 -7.85
N VAL A 249 31.32 -21.36 -8.98
CA VAL A 249 29.88 -21.08 -8.98
C VAL A 249 29.11 -22.32 -8.50
N PRO A 250 28.16 -22.17 -7.56
CA PRO A 250 27.33 -23.28 -7.09
C PRO A 250 26.52 -23.93 -8.24
N PRO A 251 26.11 -25.21 -8.09
CA PRO A 251 25.18 -25.80 -9.04
C PRO A 251 23.83 -25.06 -9.02
N ASN A 252 23.08 -25.21 -10.12
CA ASN A 252 21.71 -24.69 -10.29
C ASN A 252 21.53 -23.17 -10.18
N MET A 253 22.60 -22.37 -10.14
CA MET A 253 22.48 -20.92 -10.20
C MET A 253 21.86 -20.47 -11.53
N ASN A 254 21.01 -19.45 -11.45
CA ASN A 254 20.53 -18.72 -12.62
C ASN A 254 21.69 -18.10 -13.42
N ARG A 255 21.44 -17.81 -14.69
CA ARG A 255 22.44 -17.26 -15.63
C ARG A 255 21.87 -16.08 -16.41
N ASN A 256 22.72 -15.11 -16.72
CA ASN A 256 22.33 -13.88 -17.41
C ASN A 256 21.14 -13.17 -16.72
N GLU A 257 21.15 -13.18 -15.39
CA GLU A 257 20.08 -12.60 -14.58
C GLU A 257 20.54 -11.26 -14.00
N THR A 258 19.63 -10.30 -13.92
CA THR A 258 19.84 -9.06 -13.18
C THR A 258 18.66 -8.82 -12.25
N VAL A 259 18.91 -8.76 -10.95
CA VAL A 259 17.91 -8.47 -9.93
C VAL A 259 18.19 -7.11 -9.33
N TYR A 260 17.22 -6.19 -9.45
CA TYR A 260 17.18 -4.92 -8.74
C TYR A 260 16.29 -5.08 -7.51
N LEU A 261 16.83 -4.74 -6.35
CA LEU A 261 16.14 -4.78 -5.06
C LEU A 261 15.95 -3.36 -4.57
N ILE A 262 14.70 -3.04 -4.26
CA ILE A 262 14.32 -1.85 -3.51
C ILE A 262 13.61 -2.27 -2.23
N ARG A 263 13.74 -1.48 -1.19
CA ARG A 263 12.93 -1.67 0.01
C ARG A 263 11.62 -0.90 -0.07
N HIS A 264 10.70 -1.19 0.85
CA HIS A 264 9.53 -0.35 1.07
C HIS A 264 9.88 1.12 1.39
N VAL A 265 9.09 2.09 0.93
CA VAL A 265 9.43 3.53 0.92
C VAL A 265 9.07 4.35 2.18
N GLU A 266 9.03 3.76 3.38
CA GLU A 266 8.61 4.53 4.56
C GLU A 266 9.49 5.75 4.85
N ALA A 267 9.01 6.76 5.58
CA ALA A 267 9.90 7.73 6.20
C ALA A 267 9.15 8.33 7.38
N HIS A 268 9.09 7.55 8.47
CA HIS A 268 8.37 7.92 9.68
C HIS A 268 9.04 9.08 10.43
N PRO A 269 8.28 10.03 11.00
CA PRO A 269 8.83 11.06 11.86
C PRO A 269 9.20 10.54 13.27
N VAL A 270 8.72 9.35 13.66
CA VAL A 270 9.00 8.71 14.97
C VAL A 270 9.08 7.19 14.83
N TYR A 271 9.96 6.54 15.62
CA TYR A 271 10.23 5.10 15.56
C TYR A 271 9.10 4.19 16.09
N SER A 272 8.04 4.75 16.69
CA SER A 272 7.05 3.98 17.46
C SER A 272 5.76 3.65 16.70
N PHE A 273 5.67 3.98 15.41
CA PHE A 273 4.46 3.75 14.61
C PHE A 273 4.77 2.77 13.48
N ASP A 274 4.06 1.64 13.48
CA ASP A 274 4.15 0.64 12.44
C ASP A 274 2.83 -0.15 12.38
N ASN A 275 2.20 -0.19 11.21
CA ASN A 275 0.93 -0.86 10.97
C ASN A 275 0.94 -1.70 9.68
N GLY A 276 2.13 -2.05 9.17
CA GLY A 276 2.29 -2.76 7.90
C GLY A 276 2.17 -1.90 6.63
N ASN A 277 1.83 -0.62 6.75
CA ASN A 277 1.69 0.33 5.64
C ASN A 277 2.68 1.51 5.76
N TYR A 278 2.98 2.17 4.65
CA TYR A 278 3.84 3.36 4.65
C TYR A 278 3.08 4.66 4.96
N VAL A 279 3.83 5.73 5.26
CA VAL A 279 3.29 7.07 5.59
C VAL A 279 3.30 8.03 4.41
N CYS A 280 2.67 9.20 4.56
CA CYS A 280 2.57 10.24 3.52
C CYS A 280 3.89 10.56 2.80
N GLN A 281 5.02 10.67 3.51
CA GLN A 281 6.33 10.88 2.87
C GLN A 281 6.71 9.72 1.94
N GLY A 282 6.42 8.48 2.33
CA GLY A 282 6.61 7.32 1.47
C GLY A 282 5.72 7.37 0.24
N GLN A 283 4.48 7.82 0.37
CA GLN A 283 3.59 8.01 -0.78
C GLN A 283 4.17 8.98 -1.83
N TRP A 284 4.79 10.09 -1.39
CA TRP A 284 5.50 10.99 -2.30
C TRP A 284 6.59 10.27 -3.10
N ARG A 285 7.37 9.41 -2.43
CA ARG A 285 8.43 8.62 -3.07
C ARG A 285 7.86 7.57 -4.02
N ALA A 286 6.95 6.71 -3.56
CA ALA A 286 6.35 5.65 -4.37
C ALA A 286 5.77 6.18 -5.68
N ILE A 287 5.06 7.32 -5.63
CA ILE A 287 4.43 7.93 -6.81
C ILE A 287 5.45 8.71 -7.65
N GLY A 288 6.29 9.54 -7.02
CA GLY A 288 7.16 10.47 -7.74
C GLY A 288 8.46 9.85 -8.27
N ALA A 289 8.93 8.73 -7.69
CA ALA A 289 10.23 8.15 -8.03
C ALA A 289 10.19 7.25 -9.28
N VAL A 290 9.02 6.95 -9.85
CA VAL A 290 8.87 5.96 -10.93
C VAL A 290 9.78 6.24 -12.14
N ASN A 291 9.83 7.48 -12.64
CA ASN A 291 10.72 7.86 -13.75
C ASN A 291 12.20 7.69 -13.38
N LYS A 292 12.55 7.95 -12.12
CA LYS A 292 13.92 7.81 -11.65
C LYS A 292 14.32 6.34 -11.58
N LEU A 293 13.44 5.49 -11.06
CA LEU A 293 13.65 4.06 -10.98
C LEU A 293 13.83 3.43 -12.37
N GLU A 294 13.00 3.82 -13.35
CA GLU A 294 13.19 3.43 -14.77
C GLU A 294 14.58 3.82 -15.30
N SER A 295 15.03 5.04 -14.98
CA SER A 295 16.35 5.51 -15.40
C SER A 295 17.50 4.75 -14.73
N VAL A 296 17.34 4.32 -13.48
CA VAL A 296 18.36 3.53 -12.76
C VAL A 296 18.45 2.11 -13.30
N ILE A 297 17.30 1.49 -13.58
CA ILE A 297 17.22 0.15 -14.17
C ILE A 297 17.76 0.17 -15.62
N GLY A 298 17.61 1.30 -16.32
CA GLY A 298 18.05 1.45 -17.71
C GLY A 298 16.99 0.95 -18.71
N GLY A 299 15.73 0.92 -18.31
CA GLY A 299 14.61 0.40 -19.09
C GLY A 299 13.56 -0.26 -18.21
N LEU A 300 12.62 -0.97 -18.84
CA LEU A 300 11.65 -1.80 -18.11
C LEU A 300 12.27 -3.16 -17.78
N PRO A 301 12.12 -3.66 -16.55
CA PRO A 301 12.46 -5.04 -16.24
C PRO A 301 11.54 -6.01 -16.99
N ASN A 302 11.93 -7.27 -17.09
CA ASN A 302 11.07 -8.31 -17.63
C ASN A 302 9.95 -8.68 -16.64
N LEU A 303 10.27 -8.66 -15.34
CA LEU A 303 9.37 -9.08 -14.27
C LEU A 303 9.45 -8.10 -13.09
N VAL A 304 8.32 -7.88 -12.43
CA VAL A 304 8.25 -7.13 -11.17
C VAL A 304 7.64 -8.02 -10.10
N TYR A 305 8.29 -8.13 -8.96
CA TYR A 305 7.91 -8.97 -7.83
C TYR A 305 7.78 -8.16 -6.54
N SER A 306 6.90 -8.62 -5.66
CA SER A 306 6.86 -8.20 -4.27
C SER A 306 6.31 -9.31 -3.37
N SER A 307 6.36 -9.08 -2.06
CA SER A 307 5.67 -9.93 -1.09
C SER A 307 4.15 -9.79 -1.27
N ASP A 308 3.42 -10.78 -0.80
CA ASP A 308 1.96 -10.74 -0.78
C ASP A 308 1.47 -9.69 0.24
N PRO A 309 0.68 -8.68 -0.17
CA PRO A 309 0.09 -7.73 0.77
C PRO A 309 -1.11 -8.30 1.54
N GLY A 310 -1.49 -9.56 1.32
CA GLY A 310 -2.36 -10.33 2.19
C GLY A 310 -1.64 -10.89 3.44
N ASP A 311 -0.31 -11.02 3.39
CA ASP A 311 0.47 -11.59 4.50
C ASP A 311 0.23 -10.81 5.80
N PRO A 312 0.03 -11.48 6.95
CA PRO A 312 -0.11 -10.80 8.24
C PRO A 312 1.21 -10.10 8.62
N TYR A 313 1.11 -8.88 9.14
CA TYR A 313 2.28 -8.14 9.62
C TYR A 313 2.58 -8.38 11.10
N SER A 314 1.79 -7.77 12.00
CA SER A 314 1.99 -7.89 13.44
C SER A 314 0.65 -7.82 14.17
N CYS A 315 0.31 -8.91 14.85
CA CYS A 315 -0.94 -9.06 15.57
C CYS A 315 -0.78 -8.49 16.98
N THR A 316 -0.98 -7.19 17.15
CA THR A 316 -1.31 -6.61 18.45
C THR A 316 -2.82 -6.66 18.66
N ASN A 317 -3.31 -6.75 19.90
CA ASN A 317 -4.74 -6.69 20.21
C ASN A 317 -5.42 -5.62 19.33
N GLY A 318 -6.21 -6.09 18.37
CA GLY A 318 -6.70 -5.28 17.25
C GLY A 318 -7.66 -4.17 17.67
N SER A 319 -8.19 -3.48 16.67
CA SER A 319 -9.35 -2.59 16.85
C SER A 319 -10.41 -3.29 17.72
N SER A 320 -11.07 -2.55 18.62
CA SER A 320 -12.08 -3.07 19.56
C SER A 320 -13.27 -3.76 18.88
N PHE A 321 -13.38 -3.64 17.56
CA PHE A 321 -14.41 -4.25 16.72
C PHE A 321 -13.96 -5.53 16.01
N LEU A 322 -12.65 -5.78 15.95
CA LEU A 322 -12.10 -6.93 15.25
C LEU A 322 -11.72 -8.00 16.27
N PRO A 323 -11.78 -9.29 15.90
CA PRO A 323 -11.29 -10.37 16.75
C PRO A 323 -9.90 -10.06 17.31
N ALA A 324 -9.62 -10.50 18.55
CA ALA A 324 -8.36 -10.21 19.26
C ALA A 324 -7.09 -10.63 18.50
N GLU A 325 -7.22 -11.46 17.46
CA GLU A 325 -6.14 -11.97 16.60
C GLU A 325 -6.14 -11.34 15.19
N SER A 326 -6.89 -10.26 14.95
CA SER A 326 -6.89 -9.58 13.64
C SER A 326 -5.60 -8.77 13.46
N CYS A 327 -4.83 -9.13 12.44
CA CYS A 327 -3.57 -8.48 12.12
C CYS A 327 -3.77 -7.57 10.90
N PRO A 328 -3.22 -6.33 10.91
CA PRO A 328 -3.06 -5.61 9.67
C PRO A 328 -2.12 -6.40 8.74
N THR A 329 -2.31 -6.25 7.44
CA THR A 329 -1.52 -6.93 6.44
C THR A 329 -0.25 -6.15 6.07
N TYR A 330 0.76 -6.86 5.59
CA TYR A 330 2.08 -6.32 5.27
C TYR A 330 2.10 -5.73 3.85
N VAL A 331 1.37 -4.63 3.68
CA VAL A 331 1.09 -4.07 2.35
C VAL A 331 2.25 -3.30 1.74
N ARG A 332 3.10 -2.69 2.58
CA ARG A 332 4.03 -1.63 2.15
C ARG A 332 5.02 -2.02 1.03
N PRO A 333 5.56 -3.25 0.89
CA PRO A 333 6.49 -3.52 -0.20
C PRO A 333 5.78 -3.55 -1.57
N SER A 334 4.63 -4.22 -1.65
CA SER A 334 3.88 -4.31 -2.91
C SER A 334 3.34 -2.95 -3.34
N LEU A 335 2.88 -2.17 -2.36
CA LEU A 335 2.36 -0.83 -2.54
C LEU A 335 3.45 0.20 -2.88
N THR A 336 4.69 -0.04 -2.45
CA THR A 336 5.84 0.77 -2.86
C THR A 336 6.08 0.73 -4.36
N ILE A 337 6.03 -0.47 -4.95
CA ILE A 337 6.30 -0.65 -6.39
C ILE A 337 5.03 -0.57 -7.25
N ASN A 338 3.86 -0.53 -6.62
CA ASN A 338 2.58 -0.42 -7.30
C ASN A 338 2.52 0.74 -8.32
N PRO A 339 2.95 1.98 -7.99
CA PRO A 339 2.87 3.06 -8.97
C PRO A 339 3.79 2.85 -10.20
N PHE A 340 4.89 2.11 -10.05
CA PHE A 340 5.77 1.74 -11.17
C PHE A 340 5.08 0.78 -12.14
N VAL A 341 4.42 -0.27 -11.64
CA VAL A 341 3.72 -1.24 -12.50
C VAL A 341 2.47 -0.65 -13.15
N ILE A 342 1.75 0.24 -12.45
CA ILE A 342 0.58 0.95 -12.99
C ILE A 342 1.01 1.84 -14.16
N LYS A 343 2.01 2.70 -13.96
CA LYS A 343 2.49 3.63 -15.00
C LYS A 343 2.96 2.89 -16.26
N ASN A 344 3.65 1.78 -16.07
CA ASN A 344 4.25 1.01 -17.15
C ASN A 344 3.35 -0.12 -17.69
N SER A 345 2.10 -0.22 -17.21
CA SER A 345 1.15 -1.27 -17.60
C SER A 345 1.73 -2.69 -17.47
N MET A 346 2.43 -2.94 -16.37
CA MET A 346 3.02 -4.24 -16.05
C MET A 346 2.15 -4.98 -15.03
N PRO A 347 2.09 -6.32 -15.10
CA PRO A 347 1.57 -7.12 -13.99
C PRO A 347 2.53 -7.07 -12.79
N LEU A 348 1.98 -7.22 -11.59
CA LEU A 348 2.74 -7.38 -10.36
C LEU A 348 2.67 -8.85 -9.92
N ASN A 349 3.82 -9.52 -9.89
CA ASN A 349 3.92 -10.87 -9.34
C ASN A 349 4.00 -10.78 -7.81
N LEU A 350 3.10 -11.48 -7.14
CA LEU A 350 3.15 -11.64 -5.68
C LEU A 350 3.70 -13.02 -5.38
N VAL A 351 4.63 -13.10 -4.43
CA VAL A 351 5.05 -14.39 -3.91
C VAL A 351 3.99 -14.85 -2.91
N ALA A 352 3.28 -15.93 -3.23
CA ALA A 352 2.32 -16.53 -2.30
C ALA A 352 3.00 -17.00 -1.03
N GLU A 353 2.33 -16.89 0.12
CA GLU A 353 2.76 -17.51 1.39
C GLU A 353 3.07 -19.01 1.22
N SER A 354 2.35 -19.71 0.32
CA SER A 354 2.59 -21.13 0.01
C SER A 354 3.99 -21.41 -0.53
N ASN A 355 4.62 -20.39 -1.12
CA ASN A 355 6.01 -20.45 -1.53
C ASN A 355 6.89 -20.08 -0.33
N PHE A 356 6.71 -18.87 0.21
CA PHE A 356 7.32 -18.42 1.45
C PHE A 356 6.78 -17.06 1.90
N ASN A 357 6.78 -16.84 3.22
CA ASN A 357 6.43 -15.57 3.84
C ASN A 357 7.51 -14.50 3.62
N TRP A 358 7.08 -13.23 3.67
CA TRP A 358 7.94 -12.06 3.45
C TRP A 358 9.22 -12.01 4.30
N ASN A 359 9.30 -12.72 5.43
CA ASN A 359 10.46 -12.75 6.32
C ASN A 359 11.39 -13.96 6.12
N ASN A 360 11.10 -14.87 5.18
CA ASN A 360 11.91 -16.07 4.94
C ASN A 360 13.01 -15.80 3.90
N TYR A 361 14.13 -15.26 4.39
CA TYR A 361 15.26 -14.87 3.56
C TYR A 361 15.98 -16.04 2.86
N GLN A 362 15.98 -17.24 3.45
CA GLN A 362 16.62 -18.43 2.85
C GLN A 362 15.86 -18.87 1.61
N THR A 363 14.54 -19.05 1.73
CA THR A 363 13.71 -19.43 0.58
C THR A 363 13.69 -18.32 -0.46
N MET A 364 13.72 -17.04 -0.05
CA MET A 364 13.85 -15.91 -0.98
C MET A 364 15.12 -16.01 -1.85
N ALA A 365 16.28 -16.30 -1.26
CA ALA A 365 17.53 -16.46 -2.00
C ALA A 365 17.44 -17.61 -3.02
N GLN A 366 16.89 -18.75 -2.60
CA GLN A 366 16.74 -19.92 -3.45
C GLN A 366 15.75 -19.65 -4.59
N TYR A 367 14.60 -19.04 -4.27
CA TYR A 367 13.55 -18.74 -5.23
C TYR A 367 14.04 -17.83 -6.36
N PHE A 368 14.71 -16.73 -6.02
CA PHE A 368 15.12 -15.75 -7.02
C PHE A 368 16.43 -16.10 -7.73
N PHE A 369 17.36 -16.86 -7.12
CA PHE A 369 18.70 -17.05 -7.71
C PHE A 369 19.03 -18.49 -8.13
N GLN A 370 18.19 -19.49 -7.79
CA GLN A 370 18.44 -20.90 -8.14
C GLN A 370 17.35 -21.49 -9.05
N GLU A 371 17.56 -22.74 -9.47
CA GLU A 371 16.63 -23.57 -10.26
C GLU A 371 16.36 -23.07 -11.69
N SER A 372 17.20 -22.18 -12.21
CA SER A 372 17.18 -21.65 -13.58
C SER A 372 15.91 -20.88 -13.99
N GLN A 373 14.91 -20.77 -13.11
CA GLN A 373 13.59 -20.18 -13.38
C GLN A 373 13.69 -18.75 -13.93
N PHE A 374 14.67 -17.99 -13.44
CA PHE A 374 14.85 -16.57 -13.78
C PHE A 374 16.09 -16.29 -14.65
N SER A 375 16.66 -17.32 -15.26
CA SER A 375 17.76 -17.11 -16.21
C SER A 375 17.32 -16.26 -17.41
N ASN A 376 18.18 -15.34 -17.83
CA ASN A 376 17.94 -14.35 -18.89
C ASN A 376 16.87 -13.31 -18.56
N GLN A 377 16.55 -13.10 -17.27
CA GLN A 377 15.59 -12.10 -16.82
C GLN A 377 16.27 -10.89 -16.16
N THR A 378 15.66 -9.73 -16.33
CA THR A 378 15.82 -8.58 -15.45
C THR A 378 14.60 -8.48 -14.55
N ILE A 379 14.79 -8.52 -13.24
CA ILE A 379 13.73 -8.51 -12.24
C ILE A 379 13.86 -7.28 -11.36
N LEU A 380 12.75 -6.63 -11.06
CA LEU A 380 12.65 -5.62 -10.02
C LEU A 380 11.85 -6.19 -8.84
N ILE A 381 12.42 -6.14 -7.65
CA ILE A 381 11.83 -6.70 -6.44
C ILE A 381 11.71 -5.59 -5.39
N ALA A 382 10.50 -5.39 -4.86
CA ALA A 382 10.27 -4.55 -3.69
C ALA A 382 9.98 -5.42 -2.45
N TRP A 383 10.75 -5.23 -1.37
CA TRP A 383 10.71 -6.13 -0.21
C TRP A 383 11.05 -5.46 1.14
N GLU A 384 11.01 -6.23 2.23
CA GLU A 384 11.53 -5.88 3.56
C GLU A 384 13.07 -5.84 3.58
N HIS A 385 13.66 -4.72 4.01
CA HIS A 385 15.11 -4.49 3.96
C HIS A 385 15.91 -5.47 4.84
N ASP A 386 15.42 -5.80 6.05
CA ASP A 386 16.08 -6.77 6.92
C ASP A 386 16.12 -8.17 6.30
N THR A 387 15.06 -8.53 5.56
CA THR A 387 14.99 -9.80 4.84
C THR A 387 15.96 -9.78 3.65
N VAL A 388 16.04 -8.66 2.92
CA VAL A 388 16.99 -8.50 1.80
C VAL A 388 18.45 -8.60 2.26
N ASN A 389 18.80 -7.95 3.37
CA ASN A 389 20.13 -8.07 3.99
C ASN A 389 20.46 -9.54 4.30
N SER A 390 19.57 -10.19 5.06
CA SER A 390 19.75 -11.60 5.47
C SER A 390 19.78 -12.56 4.28
N MET A 391 19.02 -12.26 3.22
CA MET A 391 18.96 -13.03 1.98
C MET A 391 20.31 -12.98 1.26
N LEU A 392 20.92 -11.80 1.16
CA LEU A 392 22.22 -11.64 0.53
C LEU A 392 23.35 -12.26 1.35
N ASP A 393 23.32 -12.14 2.68
CA ASP A 393 24.24 -12.82 3.59
C ASP A 393 24.18 -14.33 3.40
N TYR A 394 22.96 -14.90 3.31
CA TYR A 394 22.76 -16.33 3.07
C TYR A 394 23.20 -16.73 1.66
N LEU A 395 22.87 -15.96 0.63
CA LEU A 395 23.27 -16.23 -0.75
C LEU A 395 24.79 -16.26 -0.86
N ILE A 396 25.50 -15.25 -0.35
CA ILE A 396 26.96 -15.15 -0.47
C ILE A 396 27.67 -16.10 0.49
N GLY A 397 27.30 -16.09 1.77
CA GLY A 397 27.98 -16.84 2.80
C GLY A 397 27.69 -18.34 2.78
N THR A 398 26.47 -18.73 2.41
CA THR A 398 26.04 -20.14 2.44
C THR A 398 25.91 -20.75 1.05
N ILE A 399 25.19 -20.13 0.11
CA ILE A 399 25.00 -20.72 -1.23
C ILE A 399 26.32 -20.67 -2.03
N TYR A 400 27.00 -19.52 -2.07
CA TYR A 400 28.30 -19.36 -2.73
C TYR A 400 29.51 -19.82 -1.90
N ASP A 401 29.30 -20.24 -0.64
CA ASP A 401 30.34 -20.68 0.30
C ASP A 401 31.48 -19.64 0.45
N GLN A 402 31.12 -18.35 0.55
CA GLN A 402 32.06 -17.24 0.69
C GLN A 402 31.76 -16.36 1.92
N PRO A 403 31.91 -16.90 3.14
CA PRO A 403 31.58 -16.16 4.36
C PRO A 403 32.42 -14.88 4.55
N GLU A 404 33.65 -14.83 4.05
CA GLU A 404 34.49 -13.63 4.12
C GLU A 404 33.97 -12.49 3.22
N SER A 405 33.33 -12.82 2.10
CA SER A 405 32.78 -11.84 1.15
C SER A 405 31.52 -11.15 1.70
N VAL A 406 30.86 -11.71 2.72
CA VAL A 406 29.70 -11.08 3.38
C VAL A 406 30.07 -9.72 3.97
N ALA A 407 31.31 -9.56 4.46
CA ALA A 407 31.79 -8.29 5.00
C ALA A 407 31.93 -7.16 3.96
N LEU A 408 31.82 -7.48 2.66
CA LEU A 408 31.80 -6.49 1.57
C LEU A 408 30.40 -5.91 1.34
N ILE A 409 29.35 -6.56 1.85
CA ILE A 409 27.98 -6.08 1.72
C ILE A 409 27.81 -4.88 2.67
N PRO A 410 27.37 -3.72 2.16
CA PRO A 410 27.05 -2.59 3.03
C PRO A 410 25.82 -2.92 3.89
N THR A 411 25.78 -2.42 5.13
CA THR A 411 24.58 -2.52 5.95
C THR A 411 23.52 -1.55 5.43
N TRP A 412 22.39 -2.06 4.93
CA TRP A 412 21.26 -1.23 4.53
C TRP A 412 20.65 -0.58 5.77
N ALA A 413 20.88 0.72 5.95
CA ALA A 413 20.44 1.43 7.14
C ALA A 413 18.91 1.48 7.26
N GLY A 414 18.37 1.34 8.46
CA GLY A 414 16.91 1.30 8.69
C GLY A 414 16.16 2.56 8.24
N ASN A 415 16.83 3.71 8.15
CA ASN A 415 16.29 4.97 7.63
C ASN A 415 16.69 5.30 6.18
N ASP A 416 17.41 4.39 5.51
CA ASP A 416 17.76 4.53 4.09
C ASP A 416 16.69 3.89 3.22
N TYR A 417 15.88 4.73 2.57
CA TYR A 417 14.81 4.33 1.65
C TYR A 417 15.15 4.60 0.19
N ASP A 418 16.37 5.09 -0.08
CA ASP A 418 16.80 5.65 -1.36
C ASP A 418 17.69 4.66 -2.13
N THR A 419 18.40 3.80 -1.40
CA THR A 419 19.30 2.81 -1.94
C THR A 419 18.58 1.76 -2.80
N ILE A 420 19.25 1.37 -3.87
CA ILE A 420 18.86 0.32 -4.80
C ILE A 420 20.04 -0.64 -4.89
N TRP A 421 19.81 -1.91 -4.55
CA TRP A 421 20.80 -2.95 -4.74
C TRP A 421 20.59 -3.64 -6.08
N LYS A 422 21.69 -3.96 -6.75
CA LYS A 422 21.72 -4.69 -8.00
C LYS A 422 22.61 -5.92 -7.85
N ILE A 423 22.01 -7.08 -8.07
CA ILE A 423 22.68 -8.37 -8.11
C ILE A 423 22.64 -8.87 -9.55
N GLN A 424 23.81 -9.14 -10.13
CA GLN A 424 23.91 -9.60 -11.51
C GLN A 424 24.62 -10.95 -11.57
N LEU A 425 23.98 -11.93 -12.20
CA LEU A 425 24.56 -13.23 -12.51
C LEU A 425 24.97 -13.27 -13.98
N ASN A 426 26.24 -13.51 -14.27
CA ASN A 426 26.72 -13.62 -15.65
C ASN A 426 26.32 -14.95 -16.32
N GLN A 427 26.82 -15.20 -17.53
CA GLN A 427 26.54 -16.43 -18.30
C GLN A 427 26.94 -17.74 -17.58
N ASN A 428 27.85 -17.66 -16.60
CA ASN A 428 28.30 -18.80 -15.80
C ASN A 428 27.58 -18.89 -14.45
N GLY A 429 26.72 -17.92 -14.10
CA GLY A 429 26.11 -17.79 -12.78
C GLY A 429 27.02 -17.13 -11.74
N GLN A 430 28.10 -16.45 -12.15
CA GLN A 430 28.94 -15.71 -11.22
C GLN A 430 28.26 -14.40 -10.79
N LEU A 431 28.19 -14.17 -9.48
CA LEU A 431 27.51 -13.03 -8.88
C LEU A 431 28.40 -11.78 -8.84
N THR A 432 27.82 -10.66 -9.27
CA THR A 432 28.33 -9.31 -9.02
C THR A 432 27.29 -8.52 -8.25
N PHE A 433 27.69 -7.97 -7.11
CA PHE A 433 26.90 -7.02 -6.34
C PHE A 433 27.32 -5.60 -6.70
N SER A 434 26.34 -4.70 -6.78
CA SER A 434 26.55 -3.26 -6.83
C SER A 434 25.35 -2.54 -6.22
N ASN A 435 25.55 -1.33 -5.71
CA ASN A 435 24.47 -0.48 -5.21
C ASN A 435 24.51 0.91 -5.83
N THR A 436 23.34 1.54 -5.88
CA THR A 436 23.11 2.93 -6.29
C THR A 436 21.90 3.48 -5.54
N CYS A 437 21.33 4.60 -5.95
CA CYS A 437 20.17 5.17 -5.30
C CYS A 437 19.27 5.97 -6.26
N GLU A 438 18.06 6.30 -5.81
CA GLU A 438 17.15 7.22 -6.52
C GLU A 438 17.62 8.69 -6.40
N GLY A 439 18.48 9.01 -5.44
CA GLY A 439 18.98 10.36 -5.20
C GLY A 439 17.89 11.26 -4.58
N ILE A 440 16.94 10.67 -3.87
CA ILE A 440 15.83 11.35 -3.21
C ILE A 440 16.12 11.33 -1.70
N SER A 441 16.25 12.51 -1.10
CA SER A 441 16.40 12.60 0.36
C SER A 441 15.03 12.51 1.03
N SER A 442 14.81 11.49 1.87
CA SER A 442 13.55 11.32 2.62
C SER A 442 13.24 12.54 3.50
N ALA A 443 14.26 13.18 4.07
CA ALA A 443 14.12 14.38 4.90
C ALA A 443 13.56 15.60 4.13
N THR A 444 13.58 15.58 2.80
CA THR A 444 13.04 16.65 1.95
C THR A 444 11.61 16.40 1.48
N LEU A 445 11.08 15.19 1.70
CA LEU A 445 9.72 14.85 1.29
C LEU A 445 8.70 15.48 2.24
N PRO A 446 7.56 16.02 1.73
CA PRO A 446 6.54 16.62 2.59
C PRO A 446 5.91 15.64 3.57
N LEU A 447 5.69 16.09 4.82
CA LEU A 447 5.02 15.31 5.87
C LEU A 447 3.55 15.05 5.56
N SER A 448 2.88 15.95 4.84
CA SER A 448 1.50 15.78 4.39
C SER A 448 1.44 14.92 3.13
N CYS A 449 0.39 14.13 2.98
CA CYS A 449 0.17 13.31 1.79
C CYS A 449 0.04 14.21 0.54
N PRO A 450 0.41 13.72 -0.66
CA PRO A 450 0.20 14.49 -1.88
C PRO A 450 -1.29 14.73 -2.11
N ALA A 451 -1.62 15.96 -2.52
CA ALA A 451 -2.98 16.36 -2.86
C ALA A 451 -3.17 16.28 -4.39
N PHE A 452 -4.32 15.76 -4.80
CA PHE A 452 -4.71 15.51 -6.19
C PHE A 452 -6.07 16.09 -6.49
#